data_AF-A0A2V8Q7Q3-F1
#
_entry.id   AF-A0A2V8Q7Q3-F1
#
_cell.length_a   1.000
_cell.length_b   1.000
_cell.length_c   1.000
_cell.angle_alpha   90.00
_cell.angle_beta   90.00
_cell.angle_gamma   90.00
#
_symmetry.space_group_name_H-M   'P 1'
#
loop_
_entity.id
_entity.type
_entity.pdbx_description
1 polymer ?
#
loop_
_entity_poly.entity_id
_entity_poly.type
_entity_poly.pdbx_seq_one_letter_code
_entity_poly.pdbx_strand_id
1 'polypeptide(L)'
;MAESIGEKLRLAREARGIVLRDISEQTRISIRYLEAIEKDDFRRLPGGIFNRSFIRAYAKFIGYDENNALEDYARTLRERGQSDDEGSRVHQSLVYTDDGGSHSRSPLITLLLAIIILAALSLAVWAVLHFYQRSQRPRGTREQGMNAAPVNQSIIRSAMIPTTANQKTVKPKTIKEAQHAVFV
;
A
#
# COMPACT_ATOMS: atom_id res chain seq x y z
N MET A 1 30.38 23.19 -39.96
CA MET A 1 30.48 21.99 -39.10
C MET A 1 29.37 22.11 -38.08
N ALA A 2 28.56 21.05 -37.88
CA ALA A 2 27.56 21.09 -36.82
C ALA A 2 28.30 21.14 -35.47
N GLU A 3 27.88 22.05 -34.60
CA GLU A 3 28.45 22.17 -33.26
C GLU A 3 28.12 20.93 -32.44
N SER A 4 29.12 20.37 -31.75
CA SER A 4 28.92 19.17 -30.93
C SER A 4 28.20 19.51 -29.63
N ILE A 5 27.60 18.50 -28.97
CA ILE A 5 26.95 18.72 -27.68
C ILE A 5 27.93 19.21 -26.61
N GLY A 6 29.16 18.70 -26.60
CA GLY A 6 30.19 19.15 -25.68
C GLY A 6 30.50 20.63 -25.85
N GLU A 7 30.62 21.10 -27.09
CA GLU A 7 30.86 22.50 -27.41
C GLU A 7 29.67 23.39 -27.01
N LYS A 8 28.43 22.98 -27.35
CA LYS A 8 27.21 23.71 -26.95
C LYS A 8 27.11 23.90 -25.44
N LEU A 9 27.36 22.84 -24.67
CA LEU A 9 27.32 22.90 -23.19
C LEU A 9 28.44 23.79 -22.65
N ARG A 10 29.64 23.72 -23.23
CA ARG A 10 30.77 24.58 -22.85
C ARG A 10 30.44 26.05 -23.10
N LEU A 11 29.95 26.39 -24.30
CA LEU A 11 29.60 27.77 -24.64
C LEU A 11 28.47 28.30 -23.74
N ALA A 12 27.45 27.48 -23.48
CA ALA A 12 26.36 27.86 -22.58
C ALA A 12 26.84 28.07 -21.13
N ARG A 13 27.81 27.28 -20.66
CA ARG A 13 28.47 27.48 -19.35
C ARG A 13 29.28 28.77 -19.32
N GLU A 14 30.14 28.97 -20.33
CA GLU A 14 31.03 30.13 -20.43
C GLU A 14 30.26 31.44 -20.56
N ALA A 15 29.17 31.45 -21.31
CA ALA A 15 28.27 32.61 -21.44
C ALA A 15 27.65 33.04 -20.10
N ARG A 16 27.57 32.13 -19.12
CA ARG A 16 27.06 32.40 -17.77
C ARG A 16 28.16 32.62 -16.74
N GLY A 17 29.44 32.54 -17.14
CA GLY A 17 30.59 32.71 -16.23
C GLY A 17 30.72 31.60 -15.18
N ILE A 18 30.10 30.43 -15.40
CA ILE A 18 30.12 29.31 -14.46
C ILE A 18 31.44 28.54 -14.62
N VAL A 19 32.16 28.29 -13.53
CA VAL A 19 33.36 27.45 -13.56
C VAL A 19 33.01 25.97 -13.34
N LEU A 20 33.80 25.07 -13.92
CA LEU A 20 33.58 23.61 -13.79
C LEU A 20 33.58 23.14 -12.33
N ARG A 21 34.30 23.83 -11.45
CA ARG A 21 34.35 23.55 -10.01
C ARG A 21 32.96 23.65 -9.37
N ASP A 22 32.21 24.71 -9.67
CA ASP A 22 30.88 24.95 -9.10
C ASP A 22 29.90 23.85 -9.51
N ILE A 23 29.96 23.45 -10.79
CA ILE A 23 29.18 22.32 -11.32
C ILE A 23 29.55 21.04 -10.56
N SER A 24 30.85 20.78 -10.38
CA SER A 24 31.33 19.58 -9.69
C SER A 24 30.87 19.52 -8.23
N GLU A 25 30.94 20.64 -7.52
CA GLU A 25 30.51 20.74 -6.12
C GLU A 25 29.01 20.50 -5.95
N GLN A 26 28.19 21.06 -6.84
CA GLN A 26 26.74 20.92 -6.77
C GLN A 26 26.23 19.56 -7.28
N THR A 27 26.78 19.08 -8.41
CA THR A 27 26.27 17.87 -9.09
C THR A 27 26.96 16.60 -8.62
N ARG A 28 28.07 16.71 -7.88
CA ARG A 28 28.96 15.60 -7.49
C ARG A 28 29.59 14.86 -8.67
N ILE A 29 29.55 15.45 -9.87
CA ILE A 29 30.24 14.93 -11.04
C ILE A 29 31.69 15.40 -10.96
N SER A 30 32.65 14.48 -11.10
CA SER A 30 34.07 14.84 -11.13
C SER A 30 34.36 15.83 -12.27
N ILE A 31 35.20 16.84 -11.99
CA ILE A 31 35.69 17.79 -13.02
C ILE A 31 36.23 17.05 -14.25
N ARG A 32 36.90 15.90 -14.06
CA ARG A 32 37.43 15.08 -15.15
C ARG A 32 36.35 14.58 -16.12
N TYR A 33 35.15 14.30 -15.62
CA TYR A 33 34.02 13.89 -16.46
C TYR A 33 33.35 15.09 -17.12
N LEU A 34 33.24 16.22 -16.43
CA LEU A 34 32.72 17.45 -17.02
C LEU A 34 33.60 17.91 -18.20
N GLU A 35 34.93 17.89 -18.03
CA GLU A 35 35.87 18.15 -19.13
C GLU A 35 35.74 17.15 -20.27
N ALA A 36 35.49 15.88 -19.97
CA ALA A 36 35.29 14.85 -20.99
C ALA A 36 33.99 15.09 -21.78
N ILE A 37 32.93 15.55 -21.12
CA ILE A 37 31.68 15.96 -21.77
C ILE A 37 31.93 17.14 -22.71
N GLU A 38 32.62 18.18 -22.26
CA GLU A 38 32.94 19.36 -23.09
C GLU A 38 33.84 19.04 -24.30
N LYS A 39 34.57 17.91 -24.25
CA LYS A 39 35.45 17.43 -25.32
C LYS A 39 34.83 16.31 -26.15
N ASP A 40 33.57 15.95 -25.91
CA ASP A 40 32.89 14.79 -26.48
C ASP A 40 33.68 13.46 -26.36
N ASP A 41 34.49 13.30 -25.32
CA ASP A 41 35.23 12.07 -25.03
C ASP A 41 34.42 11.18 -24.08
N PHE A 42 33.24 10.77 -24.55
CA PHE A 42 32.28 9.97 -23.76
C PHE A 42 32.81 8.62 -23.30
N ARG A 43 33.90 8.13 -23.90
CA ARG A 43 34.60 6.90 -23.51
C ARG A 43 35.25 6.99 -22.12
N ARG A 44 35.51 8.20 -21.63
CA ARG A 44 36.07 8.42 -20.29
C ARG A 44 35.01 8.40 -19.19
N LEU A 45 33.74 8.49 -19.55
CA LEU A 45 32.67 8.46 -18.57
C LEU A 45 32.46 7.02 -18.08
N PRO A 46 31.79 6.82 -16.92
CA PRO A 46 31.50 5.50 -16.38
C PRO A 46 30.68 4.59 -17.32
N GLY A 47 29.97 5.15 -18.29
CA GLY A 47 29.17 4.40 -19.25
C GLY A 47 27.73 4.14 -18.79
N GLY A 48 26.95 3.52 -19.68
CA GLY A 48 25.56 3.14 -19.43
C GLY A 48 24.68 4.32 -19.04
N ILE A 49 23.84 4.13 -18.02
CA ILE A 49 22.87 5.15 -17.55
C ILE A 49 23.55 6.42 -16.99
N PHE A 50 24.80 6.31 -16.53
CA PHE A 50 25.51 7.42 -15.90
C PHE A 50 25.87 8.52 -16.89
N ASN A 51 26.12 8.17 -18.17
CA ASN A 51 26.43 9.18 -19.17
C ASN A 51 25.27 10.15 -19.36
N ARG A 52 24.07 9.60 -19.53
CA ARG A 52 22.84 10.39 -19.68
C ARG A 52 22.54 11.20 -18.44
N SER A 53 22.71 10.63 -17.24
CA SER A 53 22.46 11.36 -16.00
C SER A 53 23.44 12.51 -15.81
N PHE A 54 24.72 12.35 -16.17
CA PHE A 54 25.72 13.41 -16.09
C PHE A 54 25.44 14.56 -17.06
N ILE A 55 25.08 14.24 -18.31
CA ILE A 55 24.74 15.25 -19.32
C ILE A 55 23.49 16.03 -18.90
N ARG A 56 22.46 15.32 -18.42
CA ARG A 56 21.25 15.95 -17.87
C ARG A 56 21.56 16.87 -16.70
N ALA A 57 22.32 16.39 -15.71
CA ALA A 57 22.67 17.16 -14.53
C ALA A 57 23.53 18.39 -14.87
N TYR A 58 24.47 18.26 -15.82
CA TYR A 58 25.23 19.39 -16.36
C TYR A 58 24.26 20.41 -16.96
N ALA A 59 23.45 20.00 -17.95
CA ALA A 59 22.53 20.88 -18.66
C ALA A 59 21.59 21.61 -17.69
N LYS A 60 21.01 20.89 -16.74
CA LYS A 60 20.16 21.44 -15.68
C LYS A 60 20.87 22.50 -14.85
N PHE A 61 22.10 22.22 -14.40
CA PHE A 61 22.85 23.16 -13.56
C PHE A 61 23.16 24.47 -14.29
N ILE A 62 23.56 24.39 -15.56
CA ILE A 62 23.82 25.58 -16.38
C ILE A 62 22.55 26.15 -17.02
N GLY A 63 21.36 25.65 -16.66
CA GLY A 63 20.06 26.06 -17.22
C GLY A 63 19.95 25.96 -18.74
N TYR A 64 20.63 24.98 -19.33
CA TYR A 64 20.45 24.55 -20.71
C TYR A 64 19.30 23.53 -20.77
N ASP A 65 18.60 23.45 -21.91
CA ASP A 65 17.47 22.52 -22.06
C ASP A 65 17.94 21.07 -21.97
N GLU A 66 17.44 20.35 -20.95
CA GLU A 66 17.84 18.99 -20.65
C GLU A 66 17.48 18.00 -21.78
N ASN A 67 16.35 18.22 -22.46
CA ASN A 67 15.88 17.33 -23.50
C ASN A 67 16.72 17.48 -24.77
N ASN A 68 17.00 18.72 -25.17
CA ASN A 68 17.88 19.03 -26.28
C ASN A 68 19.29 18.47 -26.04
N ALA A 69 19.83 18.59 -24.82
CA ALA A 69 21.13 18.03 -24.49
C ALA A 69 21.18 16.50 -24.65
N LEU A 70 20.12 15.81 -24.23
CA LEU A 70 20.02 14.36 -24.36
C LEU A 70 19.78 13.92 -25.81
N GLU A 71 19.02 14.69 -26.59
CA GLU A 71 18.82 14.41 -28.02
C GLU A 71 20.12 14.58 -28.80
N ASP A 72 20.84 15.68 -28.58
CA ASP A 72 22.14 15.93 -29.20
C ASP A 72 23.17 14.86 -28.80
N TYR A 73 23.17 14.43 -27.54
CA TYR A 73 23.99 13.31 -27.09
C TYR A 73 23.65 12.00 -27.82
N ALA A 74 22.36 11.66 -27.90
CA ALA A 74 21.90 10.45 -28.59
C ALA A 74 22.24 10.49 -30.09
N ARG A 75 22.16 11.66 -30.72
CA ARG A 75 22.59 11.88 -32.11
C ARG A 75 24.09 11.64 -32.26
N THR A 76 24.90 12.21 -31.37
CA THR A 76 26.37 12.05 -31.38
C THR A 76 26.79 10.57 -31.26
N LEU A 77 26.09 9.80 -30.42
CA LEU A 77 26.34 8.36 -30.29
C LEU A 77 26.01 7.58 -31.56
N ARG A 78 24.86 7.87 -32.18
CA ARG A 78 24.44 7.24 -33.45
C ARG A 78 25.44 7.51 -34.57
N GLU A 79 25.92 8.75 -34.68
CA GLU A 79 26.92 9.15 -35.68
C GLU A 79 28.27 8.44 -35.48
N ARG A 80 28.64 8.17 -34.22
CA ARG A 80 29.88 7.45 -33.88
C ARG A 80 29.75 5.93 -33.94
N GLY A 81 28.57 5.39 -34.27
CA GLY A 81 28.32 3.94 -34.27
C GLY A 81 28.45 3.29 -32.89
N GLN A 82 28.36 4.07 -31.81
CA GLN A 82 28.46 3.59 -30.43
C GLN A 82 27.04 3.44 -29.87
N SER A 83 26.62 2.22 -29.59
CA SER A 83 25.42 1.96 -28.80
C SER A 83 25.73 2.12 -27.31
N ASP A 84 24.74 2.56 -26.52
CA ASP A 84 24.81 2.76 -25.05
C ASP A 84 25.25 1.49 -24.25
N ASP A 85 25.48 0.36 -24.93
CA ASP A 85 25.70 -0.97 -24.35
C ASP A 85 27.14 -1.26 -23.89
N GLU A 86 28.15 -0.51 -24.36
CA GLU A 86 29.55 -0.82 -24.01
C GLU A 86 29.90 -0.57 -22.53
N GLY A 87 29.12 0.25 -21.82
CA GLY A 87 29.32 0.53 -20.39
C GLY A 87 28.55 -0.38 -19.43
N SER A 88 27.59 -1.18 -19.92
CA SER A 88 26.67 -1.96 -19.07
C SER A 88 27.26 -3.26 -18.51
N ARG A 89 28.51 -3.62 -18.84
CA ARG A 89 29.08 -4.92 -18.43
C ARG A 89 29.64 -4.99 -17.01
N VAL A 90 29.62 -3.90 -16.23
CA VAL A 90 30.13 -3.94 -14.85
C VAL A 90 29.11 -3.29 -13.90
N HIS A 91 28.52 -4.12 -13.03
CA HIS A 91 27.64 -3.77 -11.90
C HIS A 91 26.17 -3.47 -12.22
N GLN A 92 25.45 -4.50 -12.66
CA GLN A 92 24.01 -4.59 -12.44
C GLN A 92 23.74 -5.15 -11.03
N SER A 93 23.93 -4.32 -10.00
CA SER A 93 23.24 -4.58 -8.72
C SER A 93 21.80 -4.11 -8.87
N LEU A 94 20.87 -5.06 -8.83
CA LEU A 94 19.43 -4.86 -8.70
C LEU A 94 19.11 -3.95 -7.51
N VAL A 95 19.07 -2.64 -7.74
CA VAL A 95 18.38 -1.71 -6.86
C VAL A 95 17.39 -0.95 -7.74
N TYR A 96 16.13 -1.39 -7.65
CA TYR A 96 14.99 -0.72 -8.21
C TYR A 96 14.87 0.66 -7.54
N THR A 97 15.18 1.70 -8.29
CA THR A 97 14.67 3.04 -8.01
C THR A 97 13.83 3.45 -9.21
N ASP A 98 12.54 3.44 -8.97
CA ASP A 98 11.54 4.19 -9.71
C ASP A 98 11.95 5.66 -9.68
N ASP A 99 12.38 6.21 -10.82
CA ASP A 99 11.99 7.56 -11.24
C ASP A 99 12.54 7.92 -12.63
N GLY A 100 11.69 8.53 -13.45
CA GLY A 100 12.13 9.32 -14.61
C GLY A 100 12.03 8.68 -16.00
N GLY A 101 11.18 7.67 -16.18
CA GLY A 101 10.83 7.16 -17.50
C GLY A 101 9.37 7.46 -17.83
N SER A 102 9.12 8.24 -18.86
CA SER A 102 7.83 8.53 -19.49
C SER A 102 7.04 7.27 -19.88
N HIS A 103 6.48 6.57 -18.90
CA HIS A 103 5.58 5.45 -19.11
C HIS A 103 4.16 5.94 -18.84
N SER A 104 3.43 6.14 -19.93
CA SER A 104 1.99 6.32 -19.98
C SER A 104 1.26 5.05 -19.51
N ARG A 105 1.48 4.63 -18.24
CA ARG A 105 0.63 3.64 -17.58
C ARG A 105 -0.63 4.39 -17.18
N SER A 106 -1.73 4.06 -17.84
CA SER A 106 -3.01 4.71 -17.60
C SER A 106 -3.37 4.63 -16.11
N PRO A 107 -3.70 5.76 -15.45
CA PRO A 107 -4.08 5.78 -14.03
C PRO A 107 -5.33 4.94 -13.74
N LEU A 108 -6.01 4.48 -14.78
CA LEU A 108 -7.14 3.56 -14.75
C LEU A 108 -6.74 2.16 -14.28
N ILE A 109 -5.57 1.64 -14.67
CA ILE A 109 -5.15 0.28 -14.29
C ILE A 109 -4.84 0.22 -12.79
N THR A 110 -4.19 1.25 -12.25
CA THR A 110 -3.90 1.37 -10.82
C THR A 110 -5.17 1.50 -9.99
N LEU A 111 -6.13 2.32 -10.46
CA LEU A 111 -7.42 2.50 -9.78
C LEU A 111 -8.23 1.19 -9.78
N LEU A 112 -8.26 0.49 -10.91
CA LEU A 112 -8.97 -0.78 -11.05
C LEU A 112 -8.40 -1.83 -10.09
N LEU A 113 -7.08 -1.97 -10.01
CA LEU A 113 -6.43 -2.89 -9.08
C LEU A 113 -6.75 -2.56 -7.62
N ALA A 114 -6.71 -1.28 -7.25
CA ALA A 114 -7.05 -0.83 -5.90
C ALA A 114 -8.50 -1.16 -5.53
N ILE A 115 -9.44 -0.96 -6.46
CA ILE A 115 -10.86 -1.30 -6.27
C ILE A 115 -11.04 -2.82 -6.11
N ILE A 116 -10.36 -3.64 -6.91
CA ILE A 116 -10.41 -5.10 -6.79
C ILE A 116 -9.94 -5.55 -5.41
N ILE A 117 -8.82 -5.00 -4.94
CA ILE A 117 -8.27 -5.33 -3.61
C ILE A 117 -9.26 -4.93 -2.52
N LEU A 118 -9.83 -3.73 -2.59
CA LEU A 118 -10.81 -3.24 -1.61
C LEU A 118 -12.07 -4.12 -1.57
N ALA A 119 -12.56 -4.54 -2.73
CA ALA A 119 -13.73 -5.42 -2.86
C ALA A 119 -13.44 -6.82 -2.27
N ALA A 120 -12.26 -7.39 -2.55
CA ALA A 120 -11.85 -8.68 -2.01
C ALA A 120 -11.75 -8.66 -0.48
N LEU A 121 -11.16 -7.61 0.09
CA LEU A 121 -11.08 -7.43 1.55
C LEU A 121 -12.46 -7.28 2.19
N SER A 122 -13.34 -6.52 1.56
CA SER A 122 -14.72 -6.31 2.03
C SER A 122 -15.52 -7.62 2.05
N LEU A 123 -15.42 -8.43 0.99
CA LEU A 123 -16.03 -9.76 0.91
C LEU A 123 -15.47 -10.72 1.96
N ALA A 124 -14.16 -10.70 2.19
CA ALA A 124 -13.52 -11.54 3.19
C ALA A 124 -14.03 -11.23 4.61
N VAL A 125 -14.11 -9.96 4.99
CA VAL A 125 -14.64 -9.54 6.30
C VAL A 125 -16.10 -9.97 6.46
N TRP A 126 -16.94 -9.73 5.45
CA TRP A 126 -18.34 -10.13 5.48
C TRP A 126 -18.51 -11.66 5.66
N ALA A 127 -17.73 -12.46 4.93
CA ALA A 127 -17.75 -13.91 5.03
C ALA A 127 -17.34 -14.40 6.42
N VAL A 128 -16.32 -13.79 7.03
CA VAL A 128 -15.87 -14.12 8.40
C VAL A 128 -16.97 -13.80 9.42
N LEU A 129 -17.56 -12.61 9.37
CA LEU A 129 -18.63 -12.23 10.30
C LEU A 129 -19.85 -13.16 10.20
N HIS A 130 -20.24 -13.52 8.97
CA HIS A 130 -21.35 -14.45 8.75
C HIS A 130 -21.02 -15.88 9.25
N PHE A 131 -19.77 -16.33 9.09
CA PHE A 131 -19.32 -17.62 9.61
C PHE A 131 -19.35 -17.68 11.14
N TYR A 132 -18.95 -16.59 11.82
CA TYR A 132 -18.99 -16.50 13.28
C TYR A 132 -20.41 -16.56 13.85
N GLN A 133 -21.41 -15.98 13.16
CA GLN A 133 -22.82 -16.07 13.58
C GLN A 133 -23.39 -17.48 13.42
N ARG A 134 -22.90 -18.25 12.43
CA ARG A 134 -23.37 -19.62 12.17
C ARG A 134 -22.95 -20.63 13.23
N SER A 135 -21.94 -20.31 14.04
CA SER A 135 -21.37 -21.20 15.07
C SER A 135 -22.09 -21.19 16.42
N GLN A 136 -23.10 -20.33 16.63
CA GLN A 136 -23.93 -20.37 17.84
C GLN A 136 -25.30 -21.02 17.60
N ARG A 137 -25.30 -22.29 17.17
CA ARG A 137 -26.43 -23.17 17.50
C ARG A 137 -26.18 -23.69 18.93
N PRO A 138 -26.93 -23.27 19.95
CA PRO A 138 -26.79 -23.83 21.28
C PRO A 138 -27.18 -25.31 21.21
N ARG A 139 -26.19 -26.19 21.40
CA ARG A 139 -26.41 -27.61 21.67
C ARG A 139 -26.67 -27.72 23.18
N GLY A 140 -27.90 -27.40 23.59
CA GLY A 140 -28.37 -27.56 24.97
C GLY A 140 -28.86 -28.99 25.22
N THR A 141 -27.94 -29.82 25.71
CA THR A 141 -28.12 -30.83 26.76
C THR A 141 -29.16 -31.95 26.58
N ARG A 142 -28.66 -33.10 26.14
CA ARG A 142 -29.20 -34.42 26.48
C ARG A 142 -28.40 -34.92 27.70
N GLU A 143 -28.95 -34.83 28.90
CA GLU A 143 -28.52 -35.61 30.08
C GLU A 143 -29.72 -36.45 30.51
N GLN A 144 -29.70 -37.76 30.24
CA GLN A 144 -29.21 -38.86 31.10
C GLN A 144 -30.15 -39.18 32.27
N GLY A 145 -30.62 -40.43 32.27
CA GLY A 145 -31.63 -40.94 33.19
C GLY A 145 -31.13 -41.22 34.61
N MET A 146 -32.11 -41.63 35.42
CA MET A 146 -32.01 -42.15 36.80
C MET A 146 -31.54 -41.15 37.85
N ASN A 147 -32.51 -40.51 38.54
CA ASN A 147 -32.67 -40.64 39.99
C ASN A 147 -34.01 -40.03 40.48
N ALA A 148 -34.64 -40.76 41.41
CA ALA A 148 -35.72 -40.36 42.32
C ALA A 148 -37.15 -40.21 41.77
N ALA A 149 -37.95 -41.27 41.92
CA ALA A 149 -39.40 -41.16 42.11
C ALA A 149 -39.72 -40.58 43.50
N PRO A 150 -40.80 -39.78 43.64
CA PRO A 150 -41.50 -39.72 44.92
C PRO A 150 -43.01 -40.00 44.77
N VAL A 151 -43.43 -41.03 45.50
CA VAL A 151 -44.58 -41.06 46.43
C VAL A 151 -45.95 -40.58 45.92
N ASN A 152 -46.80 -41.58 45.77
CA ASN A 152 -48.27 -41.61 45.78
C ASN A 152 -48.93 -40.66 46.80
N GLN A 153 -49.82 -39.78 46.33
CA GLN A 153 -50.87 -39.15 47.13
C GLN A 153 -52.23 -39.66 46.65
N SER A 154 -52.69 -40.71 47.34
CA SER A 154 -54.06 -40.84 47.88
C SER A 154 -55.17 -40.17 47.06
N ILE A 155 -56.16 -40.93 46.61
CA ILE A 155 -57.19 -41.39 47.57
C ILE A 155 -57.66 -40.20 48.44
N ILE A 156 -58.11 -39.12 47.82
CA ILE A 156 -59.11 -38.18 48.35
C ILE A 156 -60.05 -37.90 47.17
N ARG A 157 -61.04 -38.76 46.96
CA ARG A 157 -62.45 -38.41 47.19
C ARG A 157 -62.84 -37.11 46.45
N SER A 158 -63.48 -37.25 45.29
CA SER A 158 -64.95 -37.23 45.25
C SER A 158 -65.52 -35.84 45.56
N ALA A 159 -65.60 -34.98 44.54
CA ALA A 159 -66.66 -33.98 44.32
C ALA A 159 -66.30 -33.19 43.04
N MET A 160 -66.97 -33.43 41.91
CA MET A 160 -68.22 -32.76 41.50
C MET A 160 -67.93 -31.68 40.44
N ILE A 161 -68.22 -31.99 39.18
CA ILE A 161 -68.50 -31.03 38.11
C ILE A 161 -69.93 -30.50 38.43
N PRO A 162 -70.25 -29.19 38.44
CA PRO A 162 -70.46 -28.45 37.18
C PRO A 162 -70.21 -26.92 37.14
N THR A 163 -69.99 -26.44 35.90
CA THR A 163 -70.59 -25.23 35.28
C THR A 163 -70.21 -23.80 35.70
N THR A 164 -69.85 -23.02 34.65
CA THR A 164 -69.99 -21.55 34.39
C THR A 164 -68.88 -20.56 34.76
N ALA A 165 -68.60 -19.71 33.75
CA ALA A 165 -68.39 -18.26 33.81
C ALA A 165 -67.12 -17.73 34.52
N ASN A 166 -66.16 -17.13 33.80
CA ASN A 166 -66.18 -15.75 33.22
C ASN A 166 -65.56 -14.71 34.18
N GLN A 167 -64.71 -13.86 33.61
CA GLN A 167 -64.22 -12.55 34.08
C GLN A 167 -63.24 -12.53 35.27
N LYS A 168 -61.98 -12.11 35.04
CA LYS A 168 -61.50 -10.72 34.88
C LYS A 168 -61.41 -10.02 36.24
N THR A 169 -60.19 -9.87 36.77
CA THR A 169 -59.64 -8.73 37.55
C THR A 169 -58.36 -9.18 38.25
N VAL A 170 -57.17 -8.72 37.83
CA VAL A 170 -56.46 -7.54 38.39
C VAL A 170 -56.04 -7.74 39.85
N LYS A 171 -54.74 -8.02 40.04
CA LYS A 171 -53.72 -7.37 40.92
C LYS A 171 -54.19 -6.68 42.22
N PRO A 172 -53.25 -6.34 43.13
CA PRO A 172 -52.04 -7.03 43.62
C PRO A 172 -51.94 -6.86 45.16
N LYS A 173 -50.71 -6.86 45.72
CA LYS A 173 -50.33 -6.22 47.00
C LYS A 173 -50.78 -6.98 48.27
N THR A 174 -50.08 -7.00 49.40
CA THR A 174 -48.76 -6.50 49.78
C THR A 174 -48.56 -6.89 51.26
N ILE A 175 -47.32 -7.28 51.59
CA ILE A 175 -46.57 -7.00 52.85
C ILE A 175 -47.11 -7.57 54.18
N LYS A 176 -46.11 -7.84 55.01
CA LYS A 176 -46.02 -7.72 56.48
C LYS A 176 -46.13 -9.05 57.18
N GLU A 177 -45.00 -9.54 57.67
CA GLU A 177 -44.52 -9.31 59.05
C GLU A 177 -44.86 -10.59 59.82
N ALA A 178 -44.20 -11.01 60.87
CA ALA A 178 -42.85 -10.82 61.36
C ALA A 178 -42.75 -11.87 62.50
N GLN A 179 -41.53 -12.15 62.91
CA GLN A 179 -41.18 -12.63 64.25
C GLN A 179 -41.43 -14.13 64.56
N HIS A 180 -40.33 -14.87 64.43
CA HIS A 180 -39.85 -15.81 65.46
C HIS A 180 -40.13 -15.25 66.88
N ALA A 181 -40.77 -15.97 67.79
CA ALA A 181 -40.32 -17.19 68.45
C ALA A 181 -39.11 -16.96 69.38
N VAL A 182 -39.37 -17.28 70.67
CA VAL A 182 -38.50 -18.10 71.55
C VAL A 182 -37.49 -17.34 72.42
N PHE A 183 -37.85 -17.31 73.73
CA PHE A 183 -37.10 -17.94 74.83
C PHE A 183 -35.88 -17.20 75.41
N VAL A 184 -36.05 -16.66 76.63
CA VAL A 184 -35.40 -17.08 77.89
C VAL A 184 -36.37 -16.75 79.04
#